data_AF-A0A5C1YC49-F1
#
_entry.id   AF-A0A5C1YC49-F1
#
_cell.length_a   1.000
_cell.length_b   1.000
_cell.length_c   1.000
_cell.angle_alpha   90.00
_cell.angle_beta   90.00
_cell.angle_gamma   90.00
#
_symmetry.space_group_name_H-M   'P 1'
#
loop_
_entity.id
_entity.type
_entity.pdbx_description
1 polymer ?
#
loop_
_entity_poly.entity_id
_entity_poly.type
_entity_poly.pdbx_seq_one_letter_code
_entity_poly.pdbx_strand_id
1 'polypeptide(L)' 'MATAFDPEEVVEQVTGRLIERFPDADAAQIRTIVAEEVGALQSMPVTDYVSVLSERAAKKRIKAL' A
#
# COMPACT_ATOMS: atom_id res chain seq x y z
N MET A 1 -14.90 19.13 -3.42
CA MET A 1 -13.47 19.16 -3.82
C MET A 1 -12.99 17.73 -3.77
N ALA A 2 -12.58 17.15 -4.90
CA ALA A 2 -11.91 15.86 -4.88
C ALA A 2 -10.57 16.07 -4.18
N THR A 3 -10.35 15.40 -3.05
CA THR A 3 -9.03 15.36 -2.42
C THR A 3 -8.08 14.82 -3.49
N ALA A 4 -7.08 15.60 -3.88
CA ALA A 4 -6.11 15.14 -4.87
C ALA A 4 -5.45 13.88 -4.29
N PHE A 5 -5.61 12.76 -4.97
CA PHE A 5 -4.99 11.51 -4.58
C PHE A 5 -3.47 11.69 -4.67
N ASP A 6 -2.78 11.65 -3.52
CA ASP A 6 -1.33 11.60 -3.44
C ASP A 6 -0.89 10.14 -3.21
N PRO A 7 -0.28 9.49 -4.20
CA PRO A 7 0.12 8.11 -4.06
C PRO A 7 1.24 7.90 -3.04
N GLU A 8 2.12 8.87 -2.83
CA GLU A 8 3.19 8.75 -1.84
C GLU A 8 2.62 8.79 -0.41
N GLU A 9 1.62 9.66 -0.17
CA GLU A 9 0.90 9.72 1.10
C GLU A 9 0.20 8.38 1.41
N VAL A 10 -0.39 7.74 0.39
CA VAL A 10 -1.02 6.42 0.53
C VAL A 10 0.03 5.34 0.80
N VAL A 11 1.19 5.39 0.16
CA VAL A 11 2.29 4.44 0.42
C VAL A 11 2.75 4.55 1.87
N GLU A 12 3.01 5.75 2.36
CA GLU A 12 3.43 5.98 3.75
C GLU A 12 2.38 5.50 4.76
N GLN A 13 1.11 5.85 4.54
CA GLN A 13 0.01 5.46 5.43
C GLN A 13 -0.17 3.94 5.50
N VAL A 14 -0.15 3.26 4.36
CA VAL A 14 -0.34 1.80 4.30
C VAL A 14 0.90 1.08 4.85
N THR A 15 2.10 1.57 4.55
CA THR A 15 3.36 1.01 5.07
C THR A 15 3.40 1.06 6.60
N GLY A 16 3.06 2.19 7.21
CA GLY A 16 3.01 2.31 8.68
C GLY A 16 2.08 1.28 9.33
N ARG A 17 0.87 1.10 8.79
CA ARG A 17 -0.09 0.09 9.28
C ARG A 17 0.41 -1.35 9.12
N LEU A 18 1.18 -1.64 8.07
CA LEU A 18 1.69 -2.98 7.80
C LEU A 18 2.91 -3.30 8.68
N ILE A 19 3.78 -2.33 8.96
CA ILE A 19 4.89 -2.52 9.90
C ILE A 19 4.37 -2.90 11.29
N GLU A 20 3.34 -2.21 11.78
CA GLU A 20 2.70 -2.54 13.07
C GLU A 20 2.11 -3.97 13.09
N ARG A 21 1.68 -4.47 11.94
CA ARG A 21 0.98 -5.75 11.81
C ARG A 21 1.89 -6.92 11.44
N PHE A 22 3.08 -6.64 10.91
CA PHE A 22 4.09 -7.59 10.50
C PHE A 22 5.46 -7.15 11.05
N PRO A 23 5.65 -7.18 12.38
CA PRO A 23 6.89 -6.72 13.01
C PRO A 23 8.13 -7.55 12.63
N ASP A 24 7.92 -8.78 12.17
CA ASP A 24 8.99 -9.71 11.76
C ASP A 24 9.43 -9.53 10.30
N ALA A 25 8.70 -8.73 9.50
CA ALA A 25 9.03 -8.47 8.11
C ALA A 25 9.83 -7.18 7.96
N ASP A 26 10.76 -7.16 7.01
CA ASP A 26 11.61 -5.99 6.76
C ASP A 26 10.78 -4.77 6.27
N ALA A 27 10.97 -3.63 6.92
CA ALA A 27 10.24 -2.41 6.63
C ALA A 27 10.49 -1.89 5.20
N ALA A 28 11.71 -2.05 4.68
CA ALA A 28 12.03 -1.65 3.30
C ALA A 28 11.35 -2.57 2.29
N GLN A 29 11.27 -3.87 2.58
CA GLN A 29 10.50 -4.82 1.79
C GLN A 29 9.00 -4.54 1.81
N ILE A 30 8.42 -4.23 2.98
CA ILE A 30 7.00 -3.83 3.10
C ILE A 30 6.73 -2.59 2.25
N ARG A 31 7.55 -1.53 2.38
CA ARG A 31 7.38 -0.29 1.59
C ARG A 31 7.44 -0.54 0.09
N THR A 32 8.37 -1.39 -0.35
CA THR A 32 8.52 -1.76 -1.77
C THR A 32 7.26 -2.45 -2.29
N ILE A 33 6.73 -3.43 -1.55
CA ILE A 33 5.49 -4.12 -1.92
C ILE A 33 4.31 -3.13 -1.98
N VAL A 34 4.18 -2.26 -0.98
CA VAL A 34 3.10 -1.25 -0.96
C VAL A 34 3.20 -0.29 -2.15
N ALA A 35 4.40 0.19 -2.47
CA ALA A 35 4.63 1.08 -3.61
C ALA A 35 4.26 0.43 -4.95
N GLU A 36 4.60 -0.86 -5.14
CA GLU A 36 4.19 -1.63 -6.32
C GLU A 36 2.67 -1.72 -6.46
N GLU A 37 1.98 -2.06 -5.37
CA GLU A 37 0.51 -2.22 -5.38
C GLU A 37 -0.21 -0.88 -5.58
N VAL A 38 0.27 0.20 -4.94
CA VAL A 38 -0.27 1.56 -5.14
C VAL A 38 0.00 2.05 -6.56
N GLY A 39 1.17 1.79 -7.13
CA GLY A 39 1.51 2.11 -8.51
C GLY A 39 0.65 1.37 -9.53
N ALA A 40 0.31 0.11 -9.27
CA ALA A 40 -0.59 -0.65 -10.13
C ALA A 40 -2.01 -0.05 -10.14
N LEU A 41 -2.49 0.41 -8.98
CA LEU A 41 -3.84 0.92 -8.80
C LEU A 41 -4.00 2.40 -9.20
N GLN A 42 -2.91 3.16 -9.23
CA GLN A 42 -2.85 4.54 -9.77
C GLN A 42 -3.35 4.66 -11.21
N SER A 43 -3.22 3.59 -12.00
CA SER A 43 -3.69 3.53 -13.39
C SER A 43 -5.22 3.41 -13.50
N MET A 44 -5.93 3.20 -12.39
CA MET A 44 -7.37 2.99 -12.37
C MET A 44 -8.13 4.30 -12.15
N PRO A 45 -9.28 4.51 -12.82
CA PRO A 45 -10.09 5.72 -12.70
C PRO A 45 -10.73 5.92 -11.32
N VAL A 46 -10.57 4.98 -10.38
CA VAL A 46 -11.17 5.03 -9.04
C VAL A 46 -10.07 5.04 -7.99
N THR A 47 -9.62 6.24 -7.63
CA THR A 47 -8.55 6.48 -6.66
C THR A 47 -8.98 6.21 -5.21
N ASP A 48 -10.28 6.31 -4.92
CA ASP A 48 -10.84 6.19 -3.56
C ASP A 48 -10.65 4.80 -2.94
N TYR A 49 -10.40 3.77 -3.76
CA TYR A 49 -10.18 2.39 -3.30
C TYR A 49 -8.72 1.96 -3.33
N VAL A 50 -7.79 2.81 -3.81
CA VAL A 50 -6.39 2.44 -4.00
C VAL A 50 -5.75 2.00 -2.69
N SER A 51 -6.00 2.72 -1.59
CA SER A 51 -5.49 2.37 -0.26
C SER A 51 -5.98 1.02 0.25
N VAL A 52 -7.27 0.70 0.07
CA VAL A 52 -7.88 -0.55 0.55
C VAL A 52 -7.41 -1.74 -0.27
N LEU A 53 -7.32 -1.57 -1.59
CA LEU A 53 -6.90 -2.62 -2.50
C LEU A 53 -5.40 -2.89 -2.39
N SER A 54 -4.57 -1.85 -2.25
CA SER A 54 -3.12 -2.00 -2.05
C SER A 54 -2.81 -2.67 -0.72
N GLU A 55 -3.49 -2.28 0.37
CA GLU A 55 -3.32 -2.90 1.68
C GLU A 55 -3.68 -4.40 1.65
N ARG A 56 -4.78 -4.77 0.94
CA ARG A 56 -5.18 -6.19 0.80
C ARG A 56 -4.18 -7.00 -0.02
N ALA A 57 -3.70 -6.47 -1.14
CA ALA A 57 -2.77 -7.16 -2.01
C ALA A 57 -1.39 -7.31 -1.34
N ALA A 58 -0.89 -6.25 -0.71
CA ALA A 58 0.34 -6.26 0.07
C ALA A 58 0.29 -7.30 1.20
N LYS A 59 -0.80 -7.35 1.97
CA LYS A 59 -1.01 -8.38 3.01
C LYS A 59 -0.92 -9.80 2.47
N LYS A 60 -1.44 -10.05 1.27
CA LYS A 60 -1.41 -11.39 0.65
C LYS A 60 0.02 -11.78 0.25
N ARG A 61 0.79 -10.84 -0.31
CA ARG A 61 2.19 -11.06 -0.70
C ARG A 61 3.10 -11.25 0.51
N ILE A 62 2.96 -10.41 1.54
CA ILE A 62 3.75 -10.51 2.77
C ILE A 62 3.55 -11.86 3.47
N LYS A 63 2.31 -12.35 3.54
CA LYS A 63 2.01 -13.67 4.14
C LYS A 63 2.56 -14.87 3.36
N ALA A 64 2.95 -14.67 2.10
CA ALA A 64 3.48 -15.72 1.23
C ALA A 64 5.01 -15.75 1.20
N LEU A 65 5.66 -14.79 1.87
CA LEU A 65 7.11 -14.79 2.16
C LEU A 65 7.39 -15.65 3.39
#